data_AF-A0AA43S035-F1
#
_entry.id   AF-A0AA43S035-F1
#
_cell.length_a   1.000
_cell.length_b   1.000
_cell.length_c   1.000
_cell.angle_alpha   90.00
_cell.angle_beta   90.00
_cell.angle_gamma   90.00
#
_symmetry.space_group_name_H-M   'P 1'
#
loop_
_entity.id
_entity.type
_entity.pdbx_description
1 polymer ?
#
loop_
_entity_poly.entity_id
_entity_poly.type
_entity_poly.pdbx_seq_one_letter_code
_entity_poly.pdbx_strand_id
1 'polypeptide(L)'
;MEYSPSPVSIINNGHTIQVNLHNQDNKLTIEGKTYLLQQFHFHLPSEHEVDGKHAEMELHLVHKSEDGSLTTPPCTEGVQWTVLENPVTWSGEQIGKFAAIFPHDNRPVQPLGSREIGSDE
;
A
#
# COMPACT_ATOMS: atom_id res chain seq x y z
N MET A 1 14.23 4.96 -0.32
CA MET A 1 13.04 5.72 0.12
C MET A 1 13.51 6.93 0.90
N GLU A 2 12.89 8.08 0.68
CA GLU A 2 13.18 9.33 1.40
C GLU A 2 11.88 9.84 2.02
N TYR A 3 11.68 9.61 3.32
CA TYR A 3 10.47 10.03 4.05
C TYR A 3 10.81 10.92 5.24
N SER A 4 9.95 11.91 5.49
CA SER A 4 10.06 12.90 6.56
C SER A 4 8.70 13.22 7.17
N PRO A 5 8.65 13.66 8.45
CA PRO A 5 7.41 14.12 9.07
C PRO A 5 6.67 15.12 8.20
N SER A 6 5.35 14.96 8.07
CA SER A 6 4.54 15.77 7.16
C SER A 6 3.16 16.05 7.75
N PRO A 7 2.54 17.19 7.42
CA PRO A 7 1.13 17.41 7.72
C PRO A 7 0.28 16.36 7.00
N VAL A 8 -0.62 15.72 7.75
CA VAL A 8 -1.50 14.67 7.22
C VAL A 8 -2.95 14.92 7.59
N SER A 9 -3.86 14.38 6.80
CA SER A 9 -5.25 14.15 7.18
C SER A 9 -5.52 12.66 7.24
N ILE A 10 -6.30 12.25 8.23
CA ILE A 10 -6.70 10.87 8.43
C ILE A 10 -8.20 10.79 8.13
N ILE A 11 -8.58 9.91 7.24
CA ILE A 11 -9.98 9.70 6.85
C ILE A 11 -10.35 8.22 7.03
N ASN A 12 -11.51 7.97 7.61
CA ASN A 12 -12.23 6.72 7.42
C ASN A 12 -13.17 6.95 6.23
N ASN A 13 -12.91 6.27 5.11
CA ASN A 13 -13.69 6.45 3.88
C ASN A 13 -14.78 5.39 3.69
N GLY A 14 -15.05 4.57 4.71
CA GLY A 14 -15.98 3.43 4.65
C GLY A 14 -15.38 2.13 4.09
N HIS A 15 -14.17 2.18 3.52
CA HIS A 15 -13.46 1.03 2.98
C HIS A 15 -12.15 0.74 3.70
N THR A 16 -11.48 1.77 4.22
CA THR A 16 -10.23 1.65 4.98
C THR A 16 -10.02 2.92 5.83
N ILE A 17 -8.96 2.93 6.64
CA ILE A 17 -8.35 4.16 7.15
C ILE A 17 -7.25 4.61 6.18
N GLN A 18 -7.44 5.77 5.58
CA GLN A 18 -6.48 6.37 4.66
C GLN A 18 -5.83 7.61 5.28
N VAL A 19 -4.53 7.73 5.12
CA VAL A 19 -3.73 8.88 5.54
C VAL A 19 -3.22 9.60 4.30
N ASN A 20 -3.65 10.85 4.13
CA ASN A 20 -3.24 11.68 3.00
C ASN A 20 -2.09 12.60 3.40
N LEU A 21 -1.10 12.74 2.51
CA LEU A 21 -0.02 13.71 2.67
C LEU A 21 -0.40 15.03 2.00
N HIS A 22 0.03 16.14 2.59
CA HIS A 22 -0.27 17.50 2.10
C HIS A 22 0.96 18.25 1.55
N ASN A 23 2.08 17.57 1.42
CA ASN A 23 3.32 18.07 0.82
C ASN A 23 3.92 17.01 -0.12
N GLN A 24 5.04 17.36 -0.76
CA GLN A 24 5.73 16.51 -1.74
C GLN A 24 7.13 16.09 -1.25
N ASP A 25 7.37 16.16 0.06
CA ASP A 25 8.69 15.91 0.65
C ASP A 25 9.05 14.40 0.65
N ASN A 26 8.02 13.55 0.62
CA ASN A 26 8.15 12.10 0.74
C ASN A 26 8.16 11.45 -0.65
N LYS A 27 9.22 10.71 -0.96
CA LYS A 27 9.41 10.14 -2.31
C LYS A 27 10.13 8.80 -2.30
N LEU A 28 9.91 8.07 -3.38
CA LEU A 28 10.58 6.83 -3.74
C LEU A 28 11.21 7.01 -5.12
N THR A 29 12.48 6.64 -5.27
CA THR A 29 13.17 6.67 -6.56
C THR A 29 13.50 5.24 -6.96
N ILE A 30 13.02 4.81 -8.13
CA ILE A 30 13.28 3.49 -8.73
C ILE A 30 13.85 3.75 -10.13
N GLU A 31 15.01 3.17 -10.44
CA GLU A 31 15.67 3.30 -11.76
C GLU A 31 15.81 4.76 -12.25
N GLY A 32 16.06 5.69 -11.33
CA GLY A 32 16.19 7.12 -11.64
C GLY A 32 14.86 7.88 -11.82
N LYS A 33 13.72 7.20 -11.78
CA LYS A 33 12.38 7.82 -11.80
C LYS A 33 11.88 8.08 -10.38
N THR A 34 11.38 9.29 -10.14
CA THR A 34 10.86 9.72 -8.83
C THR A 34 9.35 9.56 -8.76
N TYR A 35 8.88 9.01 -7.64
CA TYR A 35 7.48 8.81 -7.29
C TYR A 35 7.19 9.49 -5.94
N LEU A 36 6.26 10.44 -5.93
CA LEU A 36 5.87 11.20 -4.74
C LEU A 36 4.78 10.46 -3.96
N LEU A 37 4.96 10.24 -2.66
CA LEU A 37 3.98 9.61 -1.79
C LEU A 37 2.74 10.50 -1.66
N GLN A 38 1.58 9.98 -2.04
CA GLN A 38 0.30 10.71 -2.01
C GLN A 38 -0.51 10.35 -0.76
N GLN A 39 -0.60 9.06 -0.49
CA GLN A 39 -1.37 8.51 0.62
C GLN A 39 -0.86 7.13 1.00
N PHE A 40 -1.24 6.67 2.18
CA PHE A 40 -1.17 5.26 2.51
C PHE A 40 -2.45 4.80 3.21
N HIS A 41 -2.75 3.51 3.11
CA HIS A 41 -3.94 2.90 3.70
C HIS A 41 -3.69 1.43 4.05
N PHE A 42 -4.63 0.84 4.77
CA PHE A 42 -4.44 -0.47 5.37
C PHE A 42 -5.50 -1.47 4.89
N HIS A 43 -5.14 -2.75 4.92
CA HIS A 43 -6.06 -3.87 4.71
C HIS A 43 -5.87 -4.93 5.79
N LEU A 44 -6.97 -5.59 6.18
CA LEU A 44 -7.01 -6.70 7.11
C LEU A 44 -7.96 -7.81 6.58
N PRO A 45 -7.48 -9.06 6.40
CA PRO A 45 -6.07 -9.47 6.36
C PRO A 45 -5.31 -8.85 5.18
N SER A 46 -4.07 -9.27 4.90
CA SER A 46 -3.36 -8.79 3.71
C SER A 46 -4.14 -9.08 2.41
N GLU A 47 -3.93 -8.27 1.37
CA GLU A 47 -4.41 -8.57 0.01
C GLU A 47 -3.45 -9.54 -0.70
N HIS A 48 -2.14 -9.31 -0.56
CA HIS A 48 -1.11 -10.19 -1.09
C HIS A 48 -0.88 -11.41 -0.19
N GLU A 49 -0.54 -12.52 -0.83
CA GLU A 49 -0.01 -13.72 -0.16
C GLU A 49 1.47 -13.87 -0.45
N VAL A 50 2.23 -14.26 0.56
CA VAL A 50 3.62 -14.74 0.42
C VAL A 50 3.62 -16.23 0.74
N ASP A 51 4.13 -17.06 -0.16
CA ASP A 51 4.08 -18.52 -0.07
C ASP A 51 2.67 -19.09 0.21
N GLY A 52 1.64 -18.47 -0.38
CA GLY A 52 0.24 -18.88 -0.24
C GLY A 52 -0.38 -18.55 1.13
N LYS A 53 0.20 -17.61 1.88
CA LYS A 53 -0.27 -17.20 3.20
C LYS A 53 -0.48 -15.70 3.27
N HIS A 54 -1.62 -15.31 3.83
CA HIS A 54 -1.88 -13.93 4.21
C HIS A 54 -1.11 -13.57 5.49
N ALA A 55 -0.63 -12.32 5.55
CA ALA A 55 -0.28 -11.67 6.80
C ALA A 55 -1.55 -11.16 7.50
N GLU A 56 -1.44 -10.85 8.79
CA GLU A 56 -2.57 -10.33 9.57
C GLU A 56 -3.07 -8.98 9.04
N MET A 57 -2.20 -8.18 8.44
CA MET A 57 -2.50 -6.85 7.93
C MET A 57 -1.53 -6.46 6.82
N GLU A 58 -1.95 -5.61 5.90
CA GLU A 58 -1.12 -5.04 4.84
C GLU A 58 -1.24 -3.51 4.81
N LEU A 59 -0.14 -2.85 4.45
CA LEU A 59 -0.06 -1.40 4.28
C LEU A 59 0.31 -1.10 2.83
N HIS A 60 -0.56 -0.36 2.15
CA HIS A 60 -0.25 0.19 0.84
C HIS A 60 0.28 1.61 0.97
N LEU A 61 1.49 1.85 0.47
CA LEU A 61 2.02 3.20 0.23
C LEU A 61 1.80 3.54 -1.24
N VAL A 62 1.00 4.56 -1.51
CA VAL A 62 0.64 4.95 -2.88
C VAL A 62 1.43 6.17 -3.32
N HIS A 63 2.31 5.94 -4.28
CA HIS A 63 3.12 7.00 -4.90
C HIS A 63 2.63 7.33 -6.32
N LYS A 64 2.96 8.53 -6.78
CA LYS A 64 2.65 9.02 -8.12
C LYS A 64 3.88 9.71 -8.73
N SER A 65 4.22 9.35 -9.95
CA SER A 65 5.23 10.07 -10.75
C SER A 65 4.60 11.23 -11.53
N GLU A 66 5.43 12.21 -11.94
CA GLU A 66 4.97 13.39 -12.70
C GLU A 66 4.35 13.03 -14.07
N ASP A 67 4.82 11.95 -14.70
CA ASP A 67 4.32 11.46 -16.00
C ASP A 67 2.98 10.70 -15.90
N GLY A 68 2.43 10.54 -14.69
CA GLY A 68 1.05 10.15 -14.46
C GLY A 68 0.74 8.67 -14.65
N SER A 69 0.82 7.90 -13.57
CA SER A 69 -0.17 6.85 -13.32
C SER A 69 -0.57 6.88 -11.84
N LEU A 70 -1.87 6.72 -11.58
CA LEU A 70 -2.43 6.54 -10.24
C LEU A 70 -2.75 5.05 -10.06
N THR A 71 -2.54 4.53 -8.86
CA THR A 71 -2.84 3.13 -8.51
C THR A 71 -4.27 2.92 -7.98
N THR A 72 -5.11 3.95 -8.02
CA THR A 72 -6.53 3.89 -7.64
C THR A 72 -7.43 3.99 -8.87
N PRO A 73 -8.68 3.46 -8.84
CA PRO A 73 -9.59 3.35 -9.98
C PRO A 73 -9.54 4.56 -10.94
N PRO A 74 -9.43 4.32 -12.27
CA PRO A 74 -10.17 3.28 -13.01
C PRO A 74 -9.37 2.04 -13.42
N CYS A 75 -8.37 1.61 -12.63
CA CYS A 75 -7.54 0.44 -12.96
C CYS A 75 -6.79 0.66 -14.29
N THR A 76 -6.27 1.87 -14.50
CA THR A 76 -5.38 2.18 -15.62
C THR A 76 -4.18 1.24 -15.56
N GLU A 77 -3.94 0.53 -16.66
CA GLU A 77 -2.74 -0.26 -16.89
C GLU A 77 -1.48 0.60 -16.58
N GLY A 78 -0.41 -0.01 -16.04
CA GLY A 78 0.83 0.72 -15.68
C GLY A 78 1.05 1.01 -14.19
N VAL A 79 0.49 0.19 -13.29
CA VAL A 79 0.85 0.20 -11.87
C VAL A 79 2.05 -0.70 -11.62
N GLN A 80 3.12 -0.14 -11.06
CA GLN A 80 4.26 -0.91 -10.55
C GLN A 80 3.99 -1.27 -9.07
N TRP A 81 4.06 -2.55 -8.75
CA TRP A 81 3.93 -3.06 -7.39
C TRP A 81 5.30 -3.41 -6.83
N THR A 82 5.58 -2.91 -5.63
CA THR A 82 6.75 -3.32 -4.84
C THR A 82 6.25 -3.80 -3.48
N VAL A 83 6.37 -5.09 -3.23
CA VAL A 83 6.01 -5.70 -1.94
C VAL A 83 7.31 -5.85 -1.15
N LEU A 84 7.36 -5.24 0.03
CA LEU A 84 8.52 -5.39 0.91
C LEU A 84 8.47 -6.75 1.60
N GLU A 85 9.54 -7.53 1.49
CA GLU A 85 9.60 -8.88 2.06
C GLU A 85 9.59 -8.89 3.60
N ASN A 86 10.19 -7.88 4.22
CA ASN A 86 10.29 -7.79 5.67
C ASN A 86 9.05 -7.08 6.25
N PRO A 87 8.17 -7.81 6.97
CA PRO A 87 6.99 -7.20 7.56
C PRO A 87 7.36 -6.30 8.74
N VAL A 88 6.56 -5.26 8.94
CA VAL A 88 6.65 -4.41 10.12
C VAL A 88 5.68 -4.92 11.19
N THR A 89 6.11 -4.94 12.45
CA THR A 89 5.28 -5.46 13.56
C THR A 89 4.30 -4.41 14.09
N TRP A 90 3.07 -4.83 14.35
CA TRP A 90 2.03 -4.04 15.00
C TRP A 90 1.57 -4.73 16.29
N SER A 91 1.01 -3.99 17.25
CA SER A 91 0.44 -4.62 18.43
C SER A 91 -0.89 -5.31 18.11
N GLY A 92 -1.14 -6.48 18.70
CA GLY A 92 -2.42 -7.18 18.54
C GLY A 92 -3.63 -6.34 18.97
N GLU A 93 -3.46 -5.40 19.92
CA GLU A 93 -4.52 -4.46 20.30
C GLU A 93 -4.87 -3.48 19.17
N GLN A 94 -3.86 -2.94 18.47
CA GLN A 94 -4.10 -2.04 17.33
C GLN A 94 -4.79 -2.79 16.18
N ILE A 95 -4.34 -4.01 15.89
CA ILE A 95 -4.95 -4.88 14.87
C ILE A 95 -6.40 -5.18 15.26
N GLY A 96 -6.65 -5.56 16.51
CA GLY A 96 -8.01 -5.83 17.00
C GLY A 96 -8.94 -4.62 16.90
N LYS A 97 -8.44 -3.41 17.16
CA LYS A 97 -9.23 -2.17 16.97
C LYS A 97 -9.54 -1.90 15.50
N PHE A 98 -8.60 -2.15 14.60
CA PHE A 98 -8.85 -2.01 13.16
C PHE A 98 -9.87 -3.05 12.69
N ALA A 99 -9.69 -4.32 13.06
CA ALA A 99 -10.59 -5.43 12.72
C ALA A 99 -12.03 -5.21 13.22
N ALA A 100 -12.20 -4.51 14.35
CA ALA A 100 -13.52 -4.16 14.86
C ALA A 100 -14.28 -3.15 13.97
N ILE A 101 -13.57 -2.38 13.14
CA ILE A 101 -14.14 -1.43 12.19
C ILE A 101 -14.24 -2.06 10.79
N PHE A 102 -13.17 -2.75 10.37
CA PHE A 102 -13.05 -3.39 9.06
C PHE A 102 -12.68 -4.87 9.26
N PRO A 103 -13.68 -5.78 9.38
CA PRO A 103 -13.40 -7.18 9.69
C PRO A 103 -12.75 -7.92 8.51
N HIS A 104 -13.10 -7.55 7.28
CA HIS A 104 -12.52 -8.04 6.04
C HIS A 104 -12.67 -6.96 4.96
N ASP A 105 -11.57 -6.30 4.60
CA ASP A 105 -11.49 -5.30 3.53
C ASP A 105 -10.49 -5.68 2.44
N ASN A 106 -10.03 -6.93 2.44
CA ASN A 106 -9.10 -7.46 1.46
C ASN A 106 -9.84 -8.02 0.23
N ARG A 107 -9.35 -7.70 -0.97
CA ARG A 107 -9.76 -8.35 -2.20
C ARG A 107 -9.12 -9.76 -2.28
N PRO A 108 -9.85 -10.78 -2.78
CA PRO A 108 -9.26 -12.08 -3.06
C PRO A 108 -8.10 -12.00 -4.05
N VAL A 109 -7.07 -12.83 -3.86
CA VAL A 109 -5.96 -12.97 -4.80
C VAL A 109 -6.47 -13.26 -6.22
N GLN A 110 -5.79 -12.69 -7.22
CA GLN A 110 -6.15 -12.83 -8.62
C GLN A 110 -5.11 -13.68 -9.36
N PRO A 111 -5.50 -14.50 -10.36
CA PRO A 111 -4.56 -15.34 -11.11
C PRO A 111 -3.41 -14.53 -11.72
N LEU A 112 -2.17 -15.01 -11.59
CA LEU A 112 -0.99 -14.33 -12.15
C LEU A 112 -1.06 -14.16 -13.68
N GLY A 113 -1.65 -15.13 -14.38
CA GLY A 113 -1.66 -15.13 -15.84
C GLY A 113 -0.24 -15.25 -16.39
N SER A 114 0.17 -14.31 -17.24
CA SER A 114 1.54 -14.26 -17.80
C SER A 114 2.50 -13.36 -17.02
N ARG A 115 2.11 -12.86 -15.85
CA ARG A 115 2.96 -11.98 -15.03
C ARG A 115 3.99 -12.81 -14.25
N GLU A 116 5.22 -12.33 -14.21
CA GLU A 116 6.27 -12.88 -13.35
C GLU A 116 6.46 -11.99 -12.11
N ILE A 117 6.80 -12.60 -10.98
CA ILE A 117 7.18 -11.91 -9.75
C ILE A 117 8.71 -11.94 -9.70
N GLY A 118 9.35 -10.76 -9.69
CA GLY A 118 10.78 -10.62 -9.48
C GLY A 118 11.11 -10.31 -8.01
N SER A 119 12.32 -10.64 -7.59
CA SER A 119 12.91 -10.19 -6.33
C SER A 119 14.10 -9.29 -6.65
N ASP A 120 14.15 -8.09 -6.06
CA ASP A 120 15.34 -7.25 -6.09
C ASP A 120 16.24 -7.69 -4.91
N GLU A 121 17.41 -8.27 -5.20
CA GLU A 121 18.46 -8.51 -4.19
C GLU A 121 19.21 -7.22 -3.81
#